data_AF-A0A4Q9LKZ6-F1
#
_entry.id   AF-A0A4Q9LKZ6-F1
#
_cell.length_a   1.000
_cell.length_b   1.000
_cell.length_c   1.000
_cell.angle_alpha   90.00
_cell.angle_beta   90.00
_cell.angle_gamma   90.00
#
_symmetry.space_group_name_H-M   'P 1'
#
loop_
_entity.id
_entity.type
_entity.pdbx_description
1 polymer ?
#
loop_
_entity_poly.entity_id
_entity_poly.type
_entity_poly.pdbx_seq_one_letter_code
_entity_poly.pdbx_strand_id
1 'polypeptide(L)'
;MIGIIDTSSLIKRNIKIMNYTKFYTTTSVINEIKDNETLAFYNLNSYKIEIMNPSTIYIERIEKINIEKQFKLSNTDVEVVALTLQLYEDNMQGWISIENLNTLESVVCLTEDKSMISALCACGVISDGFNVQRNYKIRCFTCYKIYDNDIDFCKKCGYNTLSRISFTETNEGIKFHFKKNFNYCVKDIKDKYGKPIKSADQRNYEIYKREQRKKEKENKKILSAQYF
;
A
#
# COMPACT_ATOMS: atom_id res chain seq x y z
N MET A 1 -18.71 15.15 9.07
CA MET A 1 -17.91 14.19 8.26
C MET A 1 -16.87 13.57 9.17
N ILE A 2 -16.64 12.27 9.06
CA ILE A 2 -15.58 11.59 9.80
C ILE A 2 -14.36 11.49 8.88
N GLY A 3 -13.19 11.89 9.38
CA GLY A 3 -11.94 11.83 8.64
C GLY A 3 -11.04 10.71 9.14
N ILE A 4 -10.61 9.80 8.26
CA ILE A 4 -9.51 8.87 8.57
C ILE A 4 -8.21 9.50 8.11
N ILE A 5 -7.24 9.60 9.01
CA ILE A 5 -5.96 10.25 8.78
C ILE A 5 -4.93 9.22 8.32
N ASP A 6 -4.29 9.52 7.18
CA ASP A 6 -3.05 8.88 6.74
C ASP A 6 -1.84 9.76 7.10
N THR A 7 -0.65 9.17 7.14
CA THR A 7 0.64 9.87 7.36
C THR A 7 0.80 11.07 6.41
N SER A 8 0.47 10.89 5.13
CA SER A 8 0.61 11.90 4.09
C SER A 8 -0.17 13.18 4.42
N SER A 9 -1.35 13.04 5.02
CA SER A 9 -2.22 14.16 5.40
C SER A 9 -1.65 14.97 6.58
N LEU A 10 -0.98 14.32 7.53
CA LEU A 10 -0.34 14.97 8.67
C LEU A 10 0.93 15.73 8.24
N ILE A 11 1.76 15.11 7.40
CA ILE A 11 3.01 15.70 6.90
C ILE A 11 2.72 17.01 6.15
N LYS A 12 1.66 17.03 5.32
CA LYS A 12 1.29 18.21 4.55
C LYS A 12 0.53 19.27 5.33
N ARG A 13 0.03 18.96 6.52
CA ARG A 13 -0.69 19.88 7.41
C ARG A 13 -1.92 20.54 6.74
N ASN A 14 -2.51 19.88 5.75
CA ASN A 14 -3.61 20.42 4.95
C ASN A 14 -4.98 19.87 5.39
N ILE A 15 -5.18 19.70 6.69
CA ILE A 15 -6.43 19.17 7.24
C ILE A 15 -7.36 20.34 7.54
N LYS A 16 -8.46 20.44 6.80
CA LYS A 16 -9.53 21.42 7.05
C LYS A 16 -10.40 20.98 8.24
N ILE A 17 -9.87 21.16 9.45
CA ILE A 17 -10.45 20.68 10.73
C ILE A 17 -11.93 21.04 10.91
N MET A 18 -12.37 22.20 10.38
CA MET A 18 -13.75 22.70 10.52
C MET A 18 -14.80 21.83 9.81
N ASN A 19 -14.42 21.09 8.76
CA ASN A 19 -15.37 20.29 7.97
C ASN A 19 -15.66 18.91 8.58
N TYR A 20 -14.84 18.52 9.56
CA TYR A 20 -14.89 17.20 10.17
C TYR A 20 -15.43 17.31 11.58
N THR A 21 -16.22 16.33 12.00
CA THR A 21 -16.72 16.18 13.37
C THR A 21 -15.62 15.56 14.22
N LYS A 22 -14.97 14.53 13.67
CA LYS A 22 -13.96 13.72 14.35
C LYS A 22 -12.97 13.14 13.37
N PHE A 23 -11.76 12.89 13.85
CA PHE A 23 -10.72 12.19 13.11
C PHE A 23 -10.35 10.88 13.77
N TYR A 24 -10.02 9.87 12.96
CA TYR A 24 -9.49 8.59 13.40
C TYR A 24 -8.15 8.32 12.75
N THR A 25 -7.24 7.69 13.50
CA THR A 25 -5.94 7.22 13.02
C THR A 25 -5.59 5.90 13.66
N THR A 26 -4.72 5.10 13.04
CA THR A 26 -4.20 3.87 13.65
C THR A 26 -2.94 4.15 14.45
N THR A 27 -2.61 3.25 15.38
CA THR A 27 -1.37 3.35 16.15
C THR A 27 -0.14 3.28 15.24
N SER A 28 -0.21 2.49 14.16
CA SER A 28 0.92 2.32 13.23
C SER A 28 1.25 3.59 12.46
N VAL A 29 0.25 4.38 12.06
CA VAL A 29 0.44 5.71 11.45
C VAL A 29 1.20 6.66 12.38
N ILE A 30 0.85 6.67 13.67
CA ILE A 30 1.53 7.54 14.66
C ILE A 30 2.98 7.08 14.86
N ASN A 31 3.21 5.78 14.99
CA ASN A 31 4.54 5.21 15.17
C ASN A 31 5.45 5.45 13.94
N GLU A 32 4.87 5.66 12.77
CA GLU A 32 5.60 5.97 11.54
C GLU A 32 6.15 7.41 11.53
N ILE A 33 5.53 8.34 12.28
CA ILE A 33 5.93 9.74 12.34
C ILE A 33 7.22 9.89 13.15
N LYS A 34 8.27 10.33 12.47
CA LYS A 34 9.59 10.61 13.08
C LYS A 34 9.91 12.10 13.16
N ASP A 35 9.14 12.92 12.44
CA ASP A 35 9.39 14.35 12.32
C ASP A 35 8.75 15.13 13.48
N ASN A 36 9.55 15.99 14.12
CA ASN A 36 9.12 16.76 15.30
C ASN A 36 8.02 17.76 14.96
N GLU A 37 8.05 18.36 13.77
CA GLU A 37 7.03 19.34 13.38
C GLU A 37 5.68 18.65 13.12
N THR A 38 5.71 17.49 12.45
CA THR A 38 4.52 16.67 12.22
C THR A 38 3.93 16.17 13.54
N LEU A 39 4.79 15.77 14.49
CA LEU A 39 4.37 15.38 15.84
C LEU A 39 3.75 16.55 16.62
N ALA A 40 4.33 17.75 16.53
CA ALA A 40 3.77 18.95 17.14
C ALA A 40 2.40 19.29 16.55
N PHE A 41 2.23 19.17 15.22
CA PHE A 41 0.95 19.36 14.56
C PHE A 41 -0.10 18.34 14.99
N TYR A 42 0.28 17.07 15.13
CA TYR A 42 -0.59 16.04 15.68
C TYR A 42 -1.01 16.38 17.13
N ASN A 43 -0.06 16.73 17.99
CA ASN A 43 -0.33 17.07 19.39
C ASN A 43 -1.28 18.25 19.53
N LEU A 44 -1.14 19.29 18.69
CA LEU A 44 -2.06 20.44 18.66
C LEU A 44 -3.50 20.04 18.30
N ASN A 45 -3.68 19.01 17.47
CA ASN A 45 -4.99 18.55 17.01
C ASN A 45 -5.50 17.30 17.73
N SER A 46 -4.75 16.82 18.73
CA SER A 46 -5.04 15.58 19.47
C SER A 46 -6.43 15.55 20.09
N TYR A 47 -6.99 16.70 20.47
CA TYR A 47 -8.34 16.79 21.05
C TYR A 47 -9.46 16.31 20.11
N LYS A 48 -9.19 16.24 18.80
CA LYS A 48 -10.16 15.83 17.77
C LYS A 48 -9.78 14.53 17.06
N ILE A 49 -8.63 13.95 17.41
CA ILE A 49 -8.09 12.75 16.77
C ILE A 49 -8.15 11.61 17.77
N GLU A 50 -8.88 10.54 17.44
CA GLU A 50 -8.91 9.31 18.21
C GLU A 50 -8.09 8.21 17.55
N ILE A 51 -7.37 7.48 18.40
CA ILE A 51 -6.59 6.32 17.97
C ILE A 51 -7.52 5.11 17.99
N MET A 52 -7.68 4.46 16.84
CA MET A 52 -8.49 3.26 16.69
C MET A 52 -7.83 2.32 15.69
N ASN A 53 -7.64 1.07 16.08
CA ASN A 53 -7.13 0.04 15.20
C ASN A 53 -8.29 -0.77 14.62
N PRO A 54 -8.22 -1.16 13.33
CA PRO A 54 -9.29 -1.91 12.69
C PRO A 54 -9.42 -3.33 13.27
N SER A 55 -10.60 -3.91 13.12
CA SER A 55 -10.82 -5.31 13.47
C SER A 55 -10.07 -6.24 12.50
N THR A 56 -9.66 -7.41 13.01
CA THR A 56 -8.92 -8.42 12.24
C THR A 56 -9.67 -8.88 10.98
N ILE A 57 -11.00 -8.94 11.05
CA ILE A 57 -11.88 -9.32 9.93
C ILE A 57 -11.69 -8.37 8.74
N TYR A 58 -11.62 -7.05 8.99
CA TYR A 58 -11.44 -6.06 7.94
C TYR A 58 -10.01 -6.08 7.38
N ILE A 59 -9.00 -6.31 8.22
CA ILE A 59 -7.61 -6.45 7.79
C ILE A 59 -7.48 -7.63 6.81
N GLU A 60 -7.97 -8.82 7.18
CA GLU A 60 -7.93 -10.02 6.33
C GLU A 60 -8.65 -9.79 4.99
N ARG A 61 -9.79 -9.09 5.02
CA ARG A 61 -10.55 -8.73 3.82
C ARG A 61 -9.73 -7.82 2.89
N ILE A 62 -9.07 -6.79 3.42
CA ILE A 62 -8.22 -5.89 2.62
C ILE A 62 -6.96 -6.59 2.12
N GLU A 63 -6.33 -7.45 2.93
CA GLU A 63 -5.17 -8.24 2.49
C GLU A 63 -5.51 -9.13 1.29
N LYS A 64 -6.68 -9.78 1.32
CA LYS A 64 -7.17 -10.59 0.19
C LYS A 64 -7.32 -9.74 -1.07
N ILE A 65 -7.97 -8.57 -0.97
CA ILE A 65 -8.15 -7.65 -2.10
C ILE A 65 -6.79 -7.14 -2.61
N ASN A 66 -5.85 -6.82 -1.72
CA ASN A 66 -4.51 -6.35 -2.07
C ASN A 66 -3.73 -7.40 -2.88
N ILE A 67 -3.85 -8.68 -2.53
CA ILE A 67 -3.24 -9.79 -3.26
C ILE A 67 -3.92 -9.98 -4.63
N GLU A 68 -5.26 -10.04 -4.66
CA GLU A 68 -6.03 -10.26 -5.88
C GLU A 68 -5.82 -9.15 -6.92
N LYS A 69 -5.82 -7.89 -6.48
CA LYS A 69 -5.68 -6.71 -7.35
C LYS A 69 -4.25 -6.21 -7.48
N GLN A 70 -3.31 -6.81 -6.74
CA GLN A 70 -1.88 -6.48 -6.74
C GLN A 70 -1.58 -4.99 -6.46
N PHE A 71 -2.31 -4.38 -5.51
CA PHE A 71 -2.12 -2.96 -5.18
C PHE A 71 -0.76 -2.65 -4.53
N LYS A 72 -0.08 -3.67 -3.97
CA LYS A 72 1.22 -3.57 -3.27
C LYS A 72 1.18 -2.55 -2.12
N LEU A 73 0.07 -2.52 -1.39
CA LEU A 73 -0.10 -1.69 -0.19
C LEU A 73 0.88 -2.09 0.90
N SER A 74 1.36 -1.11 1.67
CA SER A 74 2.13 -1.34 2.89
C SER A 74 1.21 -1.88 4.01
N ASN A 75 1.79 -2.38 5.10
CA ASN A 75 0.97 -2.86 6.22
C ASN A 75 0.21 -1.72 6.90
N THR A 76 0.84 -0.54 7.03
CA THR A 76 0.18 0.65 7.60
C THR A 76 -0.94 1.12 6.67
N ASP A 77 -0.73 1.09 5.36
CA ASP A 77 -1.77 1.40 4.37
C ASP A 77 -2.96 0.44 4.47
N VAL A 78 -2.70 -0.86 4.65
CA VAL A 78 -3.74 -1.88 4.82
C VAL A 78 -4.58 -1.60 6.05
N GLU A 79 -3.98 -1.22 7.18
CA GLU A 79 -4.72 -0.85 8.38
C GLU A 79 -5.62 0.36 8.17
N VAL A 80 -5.11 1.42 7.55
CA VAL A 80 -5.87 2.66 7.32
C VAL A 80 -7.05 2.40 6.37
N VAL A 81 -6.84 1.62 5.32
CA VAL A 81 -7.91 1.20 4.39
C VAL A 81 -8.92 0.31 5.11
N ALA A 82 -8.48 -0.63 5.94
CA ALA A 82 -9.35 -1.50 6.72
C ALA A 82 -10.20 -0.70 7.73
N LEU A 83 -9.60 0.26 8.42
CA LEU A 83 -10.29 1.15 9.36
C LEU A 83 -11.35 2.00 8.66
N THR A 84 -11.02 2.50 7.48
CA THR A 84 -11.95 3.27 6.66
C THR A 84 -13.15 2.42 6.27
N LEU A 85 -12.91 1.18 5.81
CA LEU A 85 -13.98 0.26 5.42
C LEU A 85 -14.87 -0.11 6.62
N GLN A 86 -14.27 -0.38 7.78
CA GLN A 86 -14.98 -0.67 9.02
C GLN A 86 -15.94 0.46 9.39
N LEU A 87 -15.43 1.68 9.53
CA LEU A 87 -16.26 2.84 9.88
C LEU A 87 -17.33 3.15 8.84
N TYR A 88 -17.01 2.92 7.57
CA TYR A 88 -17.96 3.09 6.48
C TYR A 88 -19.14 2.11 6.60
N GLU A 89 -18.86 0.83 6.83
CA GLU A 89 -19.91 -0.19 7.00
C GLU A 89 -20.69 0.00 8.32
N ASP A 90 -20.00 0.32 9.42
CA ASP A 90 -20.63 0.57 10.72
C ASP A 90 -21.61 1.77 10.65
N ASN A 91 -21.25 2.84 9.93
CA ASN A 91 -22.15 3.98 9.71
C ASN A 91 -23.34 3.66 8.80
N MET A 92 -23.22 2.67 7.91
CA MET A 92 -24.28 2.29 6.97
C MET A 92 -25.28 1.29 7.55
N GLN A 93 -24.96 0.61 8.66
CA GLN A 93 -25.82 -0.41 9.28
C GLN A 93 -27.01 0.17 10.09
N GLY A 94 -27.15 1.49 10.17
CA GLY A 94 -28.30 2.15 10.81
C GLY A 94 -29.55 2.17 9.94
N TRP A 95 -30.74 2.06 10.56
CA TRP A 95 -31.99 2.33 9.87
C TRP A 95 -32.04 3.80 9.44
N ILE A 96 -32.14 4.03 8.13
CA ILE A 96 -32.26 5.37 7.55
C ILE A 96 -33.72 5.83 7.71
N SER A 97 -33.97 6.73 8.66
CA SER A 97 -35.23 7.46 8.80
C SER A 97 -35.11 8.86 8.18
N ILE A 98 -36.24 9.49 7.85
CA ILE A 98 -36.26 10.91 7.42
C ILE A 98 -35.56 11.81 8.45
N GLU A 99 -35.66 11.46 9.73
CA GLU A 99 -35.07 12.21 10.85
C GLU A 99 -33.54 12.04 10.93
N ASN A 100 -33.03 10.86 10.55
CA ASN A 100 -31.60 10.53 10.60
C ASN A 100 -30.85 10.79 9.28
N LEU A 101 -31.54 11.27 8.25
CA LEU A 101 -30.93 11.50 6.94
C LEU A 101 -29.79 12.54 7.01
N ASN A 102 -29.93 13.53 7.89
CA ASN A 102 -28.96 14.62 8.09
C ASN A 102 -27.84 14.26 9.08
N THR A 103 -27.97 13.18 9.84
CA THR A 103 -26.97 12.73 10.83
C THR A 103 -26.01 11.67 10.27
N LEU A 104 -26.25 11.18 9.05
CA LEU A 104 -25.34 10.27 8.37
C LEU A 104 -24.03 11.00 8.06
N GLU A 105 -23.03 10.80 8.93
CA GLU A 105 -21.71 11.35 8.73
C GLU A 105 -20.97 10.57 7.65
N SER A 106 -20.69 11.22 6.52
CA SER A 106 -19.86 10.64 5.48
C SER A 106 -18.44 10.37 6.02
N VAL A 107 -17.95 9.16 5.79
CA VAL A 107 -16.59 8.73 6.13
C VAL A 107 -15.65 9.04 4.96
N VAL A 108 -14.54 9.73 5.23
CA VAL A 108 -13.56 10.11 4.20
C VAL A 108 -12.15 9.75 4.65
N CYS A 109 -11.42 9.01 3.82
CA CYS A 109 -9.99 8.77 4.01
C CYS A 109 -9.19 9.94 3.43
N LEU A 110 -8.39 10.59 4.26
CA LEU A 110 -7.48 11.66 3.90
C LEU A 110 -6.15 11.07 3.45
N THR A 111 -6.09 10.61 2.20
CA THR A 111 -4.86 10.09 1.59
C THR A 111 -4.69 10.66 0.20
N GLU A 112 -3.44 10.83 -0.21
CA GLU A 112 -3.09 11.16 -1.60
C GLU A 112 -2.56 9.95 -2.37
N ASP A 113 -2.33 8.84 -1.68
CA ASP A 113 -1.73 7.67 -2.28
C ASP A 113 -2.73 6.96 -3.17
N LYS A 114 -2.36 6.88 -4.46
CA LYS A 114 -3.21 6.30 -5.50
C LYS A 114 -3.51 4.83 -5.24
N SER A 115 -2.61 4.11 -4.57
CA SER A 115 -2.81 2.72 -4.15
C SER A 115 -3.95 2.60 -3.15
N MET A 116 -3.96 3.43 -2.10
CA MET A 116 -5.03 3.46 -1.09
C MET A 116 -6.36 3.88 -1.69
N ILE A 117 -6.36 4.94 -2.53
CA ILE A 117 -7.58 5.38 -3.25
C ILE A 117 -8.13 4.26 -4.14
N SER A 118 -7.26 3.55 -4.86
CA SER A 118 -7.67 2.42 -5.71
C SER A 118 -8.24 1.26 -4.88
N ALA A 119 -7.66 0.98 -3.71
CA ALA A 119 -8.15 -0.05 -2.81
C ALA A 119 -9.52 0.30 -2.23
N LEU A 120 -9.72 1.55 -1.79
CA LEU A 120 -11.01 2.06 -1.32
C LEU A 120 -12.08 2.03 -2.42
N CYS A 121 -11.70 2.35 -3.65
CA CYS A 121 -12.58 2.22 -4.82
C CYS A 121 -12.95 0.76 -5.08
N ALA A 122 -12.00 -0.17 -4.99
CA ALA A 122 -12.28 -1.61 -5.10
C ALA A 122 -13.19 -2.14 -3.99
N CYS A 123 -13.20 -1.50 -2.81
CA CYS A 123 -14.11 -1.80 -1.71
C CYS A 123 -15.49 -1.14 -1.85
N GLY A 124 -15.69 -0.27 -2.84
CA GLY A 124 -16.95 0.46 -3.03
C GLY A 124 -17.17 1.65 -2.09
N VAL A 125 -16.13 2.08 -1.36
CA VAL A 125 -16.19 3.25 -0.46
C VAL A 125 -16.15 4.56 -1.26
N ILE A 126 -15.40 4.59 -2.36
CA ILE A 126 -15.23 5.77 -3.22
C ILE A 126 -15.69 5.43 -4.63
N SER A 127 -16.60 6.23 -5.20
CA SER A 127 -17.08 6.07 -6.58
C SER A 127 -16.07 6.56 -7.63
N ASP A 128 -15.36 7.67 -7.35
CA ASP A 128 -14.58 8.43 -8.34
C ASP A 128 -13.06 8.18 -8.25
N GLY A 129 -12.66 6.98 -7.82
CA GLY A 129 -11.25 6.61 -7.79
C GLY A 129 -10.66 6.55 -9.21
N PHE A 130 -9.52 7.22 -9.44
CA PHE A 130 -8.72 7.04 -10.66
C PHE A 130 -8.31 5.57 -10.79
N ASN A 131 -9.11 4.77 -11.48
CA ASN A 131 -8.89 3.35 -11.66
C ASN A 131 -7.88 3.08 -12.78
N VAL A 132 -6.68 3.66 -12.65
CA VAL A 132 -5.57 3.35 -13.56
C VAL A 132 -4.84 2.15 -12.96
N GLN A 133 -5.44 0.97 -13.14
CA GLN A 133 -4.77 -0.29 -12.84
C GLN A 133 -3.56 -0.41 -13.78
N ARG A 134 -2.39 0.06 -13.32
CA ARG A 134 -1.16 -0.04 -14.08
C ARG A 134 -0.60 -1.43 -13.86
N ASN A 135 -0.84 -2.31 -14.81
CA ASN A 135 -0.25 -3.64 -14.78
C ASN A 135 1.21 -3.56 -15.24
N TYR A 136 2.07 -4.32 -14.57
CA TYR A 136 3.50 -4.35 -14.87
C TYR A 136 3.99 -5.78 -15.07
N LYS A 137 4.92 -5.96 -16.00
CA LYS A 137 5.73 -7.18 -16.14
C LYS A 137 7.20 -6.84 -16.02
N ILE A 138 8.02 -7.86 -15.76
CA ILE A 138 9.47 -7.72 -15.74
C ILE A 138 10.03 -8.14 -17.10
N ARG A 139 10.81 -7.27 -17.73
CA ARG A 139 11.53 -7.56 -18.97
C ARG A 139 13.03 -7.48 -18.74
N CYS A 140 13.75 -8.47 -19.25
CA CYS A 140 15.19 -8.36 -19.42
C CYS A 140 15.54 -7.42 -20.58
N PHE A 141 16.28 -6.34 -20.33
CA PHE A 141 16.62 -5.38 -21.40
C PHE A 141 17.73 -5.88 -22.34
N THR A 142 18.44 -6.95 -21.98
CA THR A 142 19.47 -7.56 -22.84
C THR A 142 18.90 -8.66 -23.73
N CYS A 143 18.16 -9.63 -23.16
CA CYS A 143 17.64 -10.78 -23.91
C CYS A 143 16.16 -10.69 -24.28
N TYR A 144 15.50 -9.57 -23.93
CA TYR A 144 14.10 -9.22 -24.23
C TYR A 144 13.03 -10.18 -23.69
N LYS A 145 13.41 -11.16 -22.86
CA LYS A 145 12.44 -12.09 -22.26
C LYS A 145 11.58 -11.36 -21.21
N ILE A 146 10.28 -11.63 -21.26
CA ILE A 146 9.27 -11.08 -20.36
C ILE A 146 8.88 -12.14 -19.34
N TYR A 147 8.65 -11.71 -18.11
CA TYR A 147 8.27 -12.53 -16.97
C TYR A 147 7.11 -11.87 -16.24
N ASP A 148 6.11 -12.67 -15.86
CA ASP A 148 4.97 -12.19 -15.07
C ASP A 148 5.33 -12.03 -13.58
N ASN A 149 6.23 -12.88 -13.09
CA ASN A 149 6.66 -12.86 -11.70
C ASN A 149 7.85 -11.91 -11.49
N ASP A 150 7.87 -11.25 -10.33
CA ASP A 150 9.03 -10.50 -9.86
C ASP A 150 10.22 -11.49 -9.67
N ILE A 151 11.28 -11.27 -10.46
CA ILE A 151 12.53 -12.04 -10.44
C ILE A 151 13.71 -11.09 -10.32
N ASP A 152 14.79 -11.55 -9.66
CA ASP A 152 16.00 -10.76 -9.43
C ASP A 152 17.03 -10.90 -10.57
N PHE A 153 17.13 -12.11 -11.13
CA PHE A 153 18.04 -12.44 -12.21
C PHE A 153 17.28 -13.05 -13.38
N CYS A 154 17.68 -12.71 -14.60
CA CYS A 154 17.04 -13.23 -15.80
C CYS A 154 17.30 -14.74 -15.95
N LYS A 155 16.26 -15.57 -15.99
CA LYS A 155 16.38 -17.03 -16.17
C LYS A 155 16.97 -17.46 -17.53
N LYS A 156 17.04 -16.57 -18.52
CA LYS A 156 17.59 -16.89 -19.86
C LYS A 156 19.07 -16.54 -19.98
N CYS A 157 19.49 -15.36 -19.51
CA CYS A 157 20.87 -14.89 -19.65
C CYS A 157 21.65 -14.82 -18.32
N GLY A 158 21.03 -15.13 -17.18
CA GLY A 158 21.67 -15.14 -15.85
C GLY A 158 21.93 -13.74 -15.25
N TYR A 159 22.02 -12.70 -16.07
CA TYR A 159 22.34 -11.34 -15.59
C TYR A 159 21.20 -10.63 -14.86
N ASN A 160 21.56 -9.76 -13.92
CA ASN A 160 20.68 -8.79 -13.27
C ASN A 160 20.44 -7.59 -14.20
N THR A 161 19.65 -7.80 -15.24
CA THR A 161 19.35 -6.83 -16.30
C THR A 161 17.84 -6.66 -16.48
N LEU A 162 17.13 -6.71 -15.35
CA LEU A 162 15.67 -6.72 -15.32
C LEU A 162 15.11 -5.31 -15.11
N SER A 163 14.12 -4.97 -15.94
CA SER A 163 13.44 -3.69 -15.97
C SER A 163 11.94 -3.90 -15.86
N ARG A 164 11.25 -3.06 -15.09
CA ARG A 164 9.79 -3.09 -14.98
C ARG A 164 9.16 -2.34 -16.14
N ILE A 165 8.16 -2.93 -16.80
CA ILE A 165 7.47 -2.37 -17.96
C ILE A 165 5.97 -2.42 -17.72
N SER A 166 5.31 -1.29 -17.91
CA SER A 166 3.85 -1.20 -17.86
C SER A 166 3.23 -1.76 -19.14
N PHE A 167 2.07 -2.39 -19.03
CA PHE A 167 1.34 -2.89 -20.18
C PHE A 167 -0.16 -2.62 -20.04
N THR A 168 -0.85 -2.66 -21.19
CA THR A 168 -2.31 -2.64 -21.27
C THR A 168 -2.76 -3.91 -21.98
N GLU A 169 -3.66 -4.64 -21.35
CA GLU A 169 -4.38 -5.76 -21.98
C GLU A 169 -5.58 -5.19 -22.74
N THR A 170 -5.60 -5.41 -24.04
CA THR A 170 -6.73 -5.09 -24.93
C THR A 170 -7.28 -6.39 -25.50
N ASN A 171 -8.49 -6.37 -26.05
CA ASN A 171 -9.08 -7.57 -26.68
C ASN A 171 -8.22 -8.14 -27.83
N GLU A 172 -7.34 -7.33 -28.41
CA GLU A 172 -6.42 -7.68 -29.49
C GLU A 172 -5.06 -8.21 -29.00
N GLY A 173 -4.79 -8.14 -27.68
CA GLY A 173 -3.54 -8.61 -27.06
C GLY A 173 -2.92 -7.60 -26.11
N ILE A 174 -1.64 -7.83 -25.78
CA ILE A 174 -0.90 -7.09 -24.77
C ILE A 174 -0.04 -5.99 -25.43
N LYS A 175 -0.33 -4.73 -25.13
CA LYS A 175 0.48 -3.58 -25.57
C LYS A 175 1.43 -3.14 -24.46
N PHE A 176 2.74 -3.22 -24.71
CA PHE A 176 3.78 -2.78 -23.78
C PHE A 176 4.13 -1.31 -23.97
N HIS A 177 4.28 -0.58 -22.86
CA HIS A 177 4.66 0.84 -22.85
C HIS A 177 6.11 1.01 -22.39
N PHE A 178 7.00 1.28 -23.33
CA PHE A 178 8.43 1.46 -23.06
C PHE A 178 8.76 2.92 -22.72
N LYS A 179 9.64 3.13 -21.75
CA LYS A 179 10.16 4.46 -21.43
C LYS A 179 11.14 4.90 -22.53
N LYS A 180 10.87 6.05 -23.15
CA LYS A 180 11.83 6.72 -24.06
C LYS A 180 13.10 7.08 -23.27
N ASN A 181 14.27 6.86 -23.86
CA ASN A 181 15.57 7.08 -23.21
C ASN A 181 15.72 6.30 -21.90
N PHE A 182 15.50 4.98 -21.96
CA PHE A 182 15.63 4.11 -20.81
C PHE A 182 17.06 4.11 -20.26
N ASN A 183 17.22 4.65 -19.04
CA ASN A 183 18.45 4.55 -18.27
C ASN A 183 18.26 3.50 -17.17
N TYR A 184 19.14 2.51 -17.16
CA TYR A 184 19.09 1.43 -16.18
C TYR A 184 19.72 1.86 -14.86
N CYS A 185 18.94 1.84 -13.77
CA CYS A 185 19.48 1.94 -12.41
C CYS A 185 19.90 0.55 -11.93
N VAL A 186 21.20 0.37 -11.68
CA VAL A 186 21.76 -0.90 -11.21
C VAL A 186 21.21 -1.22 -9.82
N LYS A 187 20.63 -2.41 -9.65
CA LYS A 187 20.15 -2.92 -8.37
C LYS A 187 21.17 -3.88 -7.79
N ASP A 188 22.08 -3.39 -6.95
CA ASP A 188 23.07 -4.26 -6.32
C ASP A 188 22.44 -5.08 -5.19
N ILE A 189 22.28 -6.38 -5.42
CA ILE A 189 21.92 -7.34 -4.38
C ILE A 189 23.19 -7.67 -3.61
N LYS A 190 23.16 -7.51 -2.29
CA LYS A 190 24.31 -7.73 -1.42
C LYS A 190 24.02 -8.83 -0.40
N ASP A 191 25.07 -9.55 -0.05
CA ASP A 191 25.06 -10.51 1.04
C ASP A 191 25.02 -9.82 2.42
N LYS A 192 24.82 -10.62 3.47
CA LYS A 192 24.97 -10.19 4.87
C LYS A 192 26.31 -9.52 5.21
N TYR A 193 27.34 -9.75 4.41
CA TYR A 193 28.67 -9.13 4.55
C TYR A 193 28.89 -7.93 3.61
N GLY A 194 27.85 -7.46 2.90
CA GLY A 194 27.93 -6.34 1.97
C GLY A 194 28.58 -6.64 0.61
N LYS A 195 28.95 -7.90 0.34
CA LYS A 195 29.51 -8.31 -0.96
C LYS A 195 28.40 -8.43 -2.02
N PRO A 196 28.63 -7.99 -3.27
CA PRO A 196 27.61 -8.04 -4.32
C PRO A 196 27.41 -9.47 -4.85
N ILE A 197 26.16 -9.88 -4.95
CA ILE A 197 25.71 -11.13 -5.55
C ILE A 197 25.50 -10.89 -7.05
N LYS A 198 26.20 -11.67 -7.89
CA LYS A 198 26.24 -11.44 -9.35
C LYS A 198 25.35 -12.39 -10.15
N SER A 199 25.05 -13.57 -9.62
CA SER A 199 24.24 -14.59 -10.28
C SER A 199 23.35 -15.31 -9.27
N ALA A 200 22.24 -15.85 -9.78
CA ALA A 200 21.35 -16.72 -9.02
C ALA A 200 21.98 -18.06 -8.62
N ASP A 201 23.03 -18.51 -9.31
CA ASP A 201 23.68 -19.81 -9.03
C ASP A 201 24.62 -19.76 -7.81
N GLN A 202 24.92 -18.56 -7.31
CA GLN A 202 25.79 -18.40 -6.15
C GLN A 202 25.06 -18.91 -4.90
N ARG A 203 25.72 -19.77 -4.10
CA ARG A 203 25.20 -20.23 -2.79
C ARG A 203 24.75 -19.07 -1.90
N ASN A 204 25.45 -17.95 -2.00
CA ASN A 204 25.15 -16.69 -1.33
C ASN A 204 23.74 -16.16 -1.65
N TYR A 205 23.28 -16.29 -2.90
CA TYR A 205 21.92 -15.93 -3.29
C TYR A 205 20.86 -16.81 -2.64
N GLU A 206 21.10 -18.12 -2.51
CA GLU A 206 20.18 -19.01 -1.79
C GLU A 206 20.05 -18.61 -0.32
N ILE A 207 21.17 -18.26 0.32
CA ILE A 207 21.20 -17.76 1.69
C ILE A 207 20.41 -16.46 1.79
N TYR A 208 20.69 -15.50 0.90
CA TYR A 208 19.96 -14.24 0.82
C TYR A 208 18.44 -14.46 0.70
N LYS A 209 17.98 -15.35 -0.19
CA LYS A 209 16.55 -15.68 -0.31
C LYS A 209 15.96 -16.31 0.94
N ARG A 210 16.71 -17.19 1.61
CA ARG A 210 16.26 -17.79 2.88
C ARG A 210 16.11 -16.72 3.96
N GLU A 211 17.02 -15.78 4.03
CA GLU A 211 16.95 -14.64 4.96
C GLU A 211 15.76 -13.74 4.65
N GLN A 212 15.50 -13.40 3.38
CA GLN A 212 14.31 -12.62 2.99
C GLN A 212 13.01 -13.32 3.42
N ARG A 213 12.87 -14.61 3.12
CA ARG A 213 11.69 -15.40 3.54
C ARG A 213 11.52 -15.47 5.05
N LYS A 214 12.62 -15.51 5.82
CA LYS A 214 12.57 -15.47 7.28
C LYS A 214 12.04 -14.12 7.77
N LYS A 215 12.59 -13.02 7.25
CA LYS A 215 12.13 -11.66 7.57
C LYS A 215 10.65 -11.45 7.22
N GLU A 216 10.21 -11.93 6.06
CA GLU A 216 8.80 -11.88 5.67
C GLU A 216 7.90 -12.63 6.67
N LYS A 217 8.32 -13.82 7.12
CA LYS A 217 7.58 -14.60 8.13
C LYS A 217 7.57 -13.93 9.50
N GLU A 218 8.69 -13.36 9.92
CA GLU A 218 8.79 -12.60 11.18
C GLU A 218 7.89 -11.36 11.14
N ASN A 219 7.90 -10.61 10.04
CA ASN A 219 7.03 -9.46 9.84
C ASN A 219 5.55 -9.85 9.91
N LYS A 220 5.15 -10.96 9.26
CA LYS A 220 3.78 -11.47 9.35
C LYS A 220 3.37 -11.85 10.78
N LYS A 221 4.28 -12.47 11.55
CA LYS A 221 4.03 -12.79 12.95
C LYS A 221 3.86 -11.54 13.82
N ILE A 222 4.73 -10.55 13.63
CA ILE A 222 4.66 -9.27 14.37
C ILE A 222 3.32 -8.58 14.09
N LEU A 223 2.92 -8.49 12.82
CA LEU A 223 1.62 -7.93 12.44
C LEU A 223 0.48 -8.68 13.12
N SER A 224 0.45 -10.01 13.04
CA SER A 224 -0.61 -10.79 13.69
C SER A 224 -0.65 -10.58 15.21
N ALA A 225 0.49 -10.40 15.87
CA ALA A 225 0.58 -10.20 17.31
C ALA A 225 0.21 -8.77 17.76
N GLN A 226 0.16 -7.79 16.84
CA GLN A 226 -0.29 -6.43 17.16
C GLN A 226 -1.82 -6.30 17.23
N TYR A 227 -2.57 -7.31 16.77
CA TYR A 227 -4.04 -7.32 16.78
C TYR A 227 -4.65 -8.37 17.74
N PHE A 228 -3.86 -8.88 18.69
CA PHE A 228 -4.32 -9.67 19.85
C PHE A 228 -3.88 -8.97 21.14
#